data_AF-A0A2A4RB31-F1
#
_entry.id   AF-A0A2A4RB31-F1
#
_cell.length_a   1.000
_cell.length_b   1.000
_cell.length_c   1.000
_cell.angle_alpha   90.00
_cell.angle_beta   90.00
_cell.angle_gamma   90.00
#
_symmetry.space_group_name_H-M   'P 1'
#
loop_
_entity.id
_entity.type
_entity.pdbx_description
1 polymer ?
#
loop_
_entity_poly.entity_id
_entity_poly.type
_entity_poly.pdbx_seq_one_letter_code
_entity_poly.pdbx_strand_id
1 'polypeptide(L)'
;MNRILFYLFFIALLVACEKNTTNDVLPEVDVDTTVDLNLPSYLDLNIPNGWAVHLSNKVGVNGILILNTGTTPSYKAFDLACPNFDCDSRLEFEGGLKLTCACDGEQYSILSGAPQTEGYKYFAREYRVSKVGNLLRITNF
;
A
#
# COMPACT_ATOMS: atom_id res chain seq x y z
N MET A 1 47.23 -12.29 -10.24
CA MET A 1 46.26 -11.24 -9.89
C MET A 1 44.83 -11.49 -10.39
N ASN A 2 44.60 -12.40 -11.36
CA ASN A 2 43.28 -12.59 -12.00
C ASN A 2 42.33 -13.54 -11.27
N ARG A 3 42.80 -14.29 -10.26
CA ARG A 3 41.97 -15.22 -9.48
C ARG A 3 41.14 -14.52 -8.40
N ILE A 4 41.63 -13.39 -7.88
CA ILE A 4 40.95 -12.60 -6.82
C ILE A 4 39.70 -11.91 -7.38
N LEU A 5 39.74 -11.48 -8.65
CA LEU A 5 38.60 -10.87 -9.33
C LEU A 5 37.40 -11.82 -9.44
N PHE A 6 37.66 -13.12 -9.61
CA PHE A 6 36.62 -14.15 -9.72
C PHE A 6 35.91 -14.41 -8.40
N TYR A 7 36.65 -14.32 -7.28
CA TYR A 7 36.06 -14.43 -5.94
C TYR A 7 35.21 -13.21 -5.57
N LEU A 8 35.62 -12.00 -5.97
CA LEU A 8 34.83 -10.77 -5.77
C LEU A 8 33.49 -10.81 -6.53
N PHE A 9 33.46 -11.40 -7.74
CA PHE A 9 32.21 -11.58 -8.50
C PHE A 9 31.26 -12.57 -7.83
N PHE A 10 31.78 -13.61 -7.17
CA PHE A 10 30.95 -14.60 -6.47
C PHE A 10 30.38 -14.06 -5.14
N ILE A 11 31.09 -13.15 -4.46
CA ILE A 11 30.65 -12.52 -3.21
C ILE A 11 29.54 -11.49 -3.48
N ALA A 12 29.56 -10.81 -4.62
CA ALA A 12 28.52 -9.86 -5.02
C ALA A 12 27.14 -10.51 -5.28
N LEU A 13 27.08 -11.83 -5.51
CA LEU A 13 25.84 -12.58 -5.73
C LEU A 13 25.10 -12.95 -4.43
N LEU A 14 25.69 -12.70 -3.25
CA LEU A 14 25.10 -13.05 -1.95
C LEU A 14 24.32 -11.91 -1.28
N VAL A 15 24.06 -10.80 -1.99
CA VAL A 15 23.09 -9.79 -1.50
C VAL A 15 21.68 -10.36 -1.68
N ALA A 16 21.31 -11.26 -0.78
CA ALA A 16 19.93 -11.70 -0.63
C ALA A 16 19.09 -10.48 -0.22
N CYS A 17 18.11 -10.13 -1.05
CA CYS A 17 17.11 -9.13 -0.69
C CYS A 17 16.22 -9.76 0.38
N GLU A 18 16.41 -9.36 1.63
CA GLU A 18 15.54 -9.75 2.73
C GLU A 18 14.15 -9.16 2.43
N LYS A 19 13.15 -10.02 2.21
CA LYS A 19 11.76 -9.56 2.15
C LYS A 19 11.44 -9.04 3.54
N ASN A 20 11.42 -7.71 3.71
CA ASN A 20 10.79 -7.10 4.86
C ASN A 20 9.35 -7.59 4.92
N THR A 21 9.10 -8.56 5.79
CA THR A 21 7.75 -9.07 6.03
C THR A 21 7.03 -8.00 6.82
N THR A 22 6.18 -7.24 6.13
CA THR A 22 5.19 -6.40 6.79
C THR A 22 4.31 -7.33 7.61
N ASN A 23 4.26 -7.11 8.92
CA ASN A 23 3.41 -7.90 9.81
C ASN A 23 1.95 -7.48 9.59
N ASP A 24 1.34 -8.09 8.58
CA ASP A 24 -0.05 -7.88 8.19
C ASP A 24 -0.89 -9.02 8.75
N VAL A 25 -1.98 -8.64 9.41
CA VAL A 25 -2.87 -9.59 10.10
C VAL A 25 -4.26 -9.63 9.49
N LEU A 26 -4.61 -8.72 8.59
CA LEU A 26 -5.96 -8.68 8.03
C LEU A 26 -6.33 -10.02 7.37
N PRO A 27 -7.61 -10.42 7.35
CA PRO A 27 -8.04 -11.65 6.67
C PRO A 27 -7.62 -11.65 5.19
N GLU A 28 -7.15 -12.77 4.65
CA GLU A 28 -6.81 -12.85 3.23
C GLU A 28 -8.07 -12.71 2.36
N VAL A 29 -8.01 -11.79 1.41
CA VAL A 29 -9.07 -11.51 0.44
C VAL A 29 -8.43 -11.35 -0.94
N ASP A 30 -9.03 -11.99 -1.94
CA ASP A 30 -8.60 -11.86 -3.33
C ASP A 30 -8.95 -10.46 -3.84
N VAL A 31 -7.92 -9.71 -4.25
CA VAL A 31 -8.07 -8.39 -4.84
C VAL A 31 -7.54 -8.44 -6.26
N ASP A 32 -8.45 -8.21 -7.21
CA ASP A 32 -8.14 -7.90 -8.61
C ASP A 32 -9.22 -6.95 -9.12
N THR A 33 -8.98 -5.65 -8.94
CA THR A 33 -9.90 -4.59 -9.35
C THR A 33 -9.21 -3.59 -10.25
N THR A 34 -9.99 -2.88 -11.06
CA THR A 34 -9.50 -1.85 -11.96
C THR A 34 -10.32 -0.59 -11.80
N VAL A 35 -9.63 0.56 -11.70
CA VAL A 35 -10.25 1.88 -11.72
C VAL A 35 -9.82 2.64 -12.97
N ASP A 36 -10.75 3.40 -13.56
CA ASP A 36 -10.50 4.24 -14.74
C ASP A 36 -10.33 5.70 -14.29
N LEU A 37 -9.14 6.26 -14.54
CA LEU A 37 -8.77 7.63 -14.17
C LEU A 37 -9.62 8.71 -14.85
N ASN A 38 -10.42 8.37 -15.86
CA ASN A 38 -11.33 9.31 -16.52
C ASN A 38 -12.70 9.42 -15.85
N LEU A 39 -13.03 8.52 -14.92
CA LEU A 39 -14.31 8.59 -14.22
C LEU A 39 -14.28 9.73 -13.19
N PRO A 40 -15.38 10.47 -13.00
CA PRO A 40 -15.46 11.59 -12.06
C PRO A 40 -14.98 11.27 -10.64
N SER A 41 -15.24 10.07 -10.14
CA SER A 41 -14.83 9.61 -8.81
C SER A 41 -13.32 9.43 -8.62
N TYR A 42 -12.55 9.42 -9.71
CA TYR A 42 -11.11 9.18 -9.72
C TYR A 42 -10.32 10.32 -10.37
N LEU A 43 -10.97 11.45 -10.69
CA LEU A 43 -10.29 12.56 -11.36
C LEU A 43 -9.14 13.12 -10.53
N ASP A 44 -9.30 13.14 -9.19
CA ASP A 44 -8.25 13.62 -8.28
C ASP A 44 -6.97 12.79 -8.40
N LEU A 45 -7.06 11.49 -8.74
CA LEU A 45 -5.88 10.64 -8.96
C LEU A 45 -5.02 11.07 -10.16
N ASN A 46 -5.48 11.99 -11.01
CA ASN A 46 -4.66 12.54 -12.09
C ASN A 46 -3.64 13.60 -11.61
N ILE A 47 -3.77 14.09 -10.39
CA ILE A 47 -2.93 15.14 -9.82
C ILE A 47 -2.05 14.53 -8.71
N PRO A 48 -0.75 14.89 -8.62
CA PRO A 48 0.10 14.48 -7.49
C PRO A 48 -0.55 14.79 -6.14
N ASN A 49 -0.44 13.86 -5.19
CA ASN A 49 -1.10 13.85 -3.87
C ASN A 49 -2.62 13.75 -3.90
N GLY A 50 -3.23 13.65 -5.08
CA GLY A 50 -4.64 13.34 -5.22
C GLY A 50 -4.91 11.90 -4.81
N TRP A 51 -6.13 11.66 -4.31
CA TRP A 51 -6.52 10.39 -3.74
C TRP A 51 -7.98 10.11 -4.03
N ALA A 52 -8.35 8.84 -3.96
CA ALA A 52 -9.73 8.42 -4.08
C ALA A 52 -9.95 7.14 -3.28
N VAL A 53 -11.16 6.97 -2.79
CA VAL A 53 -11.59 5.74 -2.12
C VAL A 53 -12.42 4.92 -3.08
N HIS A 54 -11.99 3.69 -3.32
CA HIS A 54 -12.73 2.71 -4.11
C HIS A 54 -13.50 1.78 -3.17
N LEU A 55 -14.81 2.02 -3.07
CA LEU A 55 -15.75 1.14 -2.38
C LEU A 55 -16.51 0.33 -3.43
N SER A 56 -16.38 -0.99 -3.39
CA SER A 56 -17.20 -1.90 -4.17
C SER A 56 -17.44 -3.18 -3.40
N ASN A 57 -18.51 -3.90 -3.72
CA ASN A 57 -18.78 -5.20 -3.13
C ASN A 57 -17.62 -6.14 -3.48
N LYS A 58 -16.92 -6.67 -2.46
CA LYS A 58 -15.77 -7.60 -2.56
C LYS A 58 -14.41 -6.98 -2.94
N VAL A 59 -14.18 -5.69 -2.64
CA VAL A 59 -12.86 -5.07 -2.84
C VAL A 59 -12.19 -4.82 -1.49
N GLY A 60 -11.03 -5.46 -1.29
CA GLY A 60 -10.32 -5.45 -0.02
C GLY A 60 -11.16 -6.03 1.12
N VAL A 61 -10.71 -5.82 2.35
CA VAL A 61 -11.43 -6.17 3.56
C VAL A 61 -12.52 -5.12 3.81
N ASN A 62 -12.16 -3.83 3.78
CA ASN A 62 -13.11 -2.73 4.00
C ASN A 62 -13.12 -1.65 2.91
N GLY A 63 -12.61 -1.97 1.72
CA GLY A 63 -12.40 -1.03 0.62
C GLY A 63 -10.93 -0.64 0.47
N ILE A 64 -10.62 0.14 -0.58
CA ILE A 64 -9.24 0.50 -0.91
C ILE A 64 -9.12 2.00 -1.06
N LEU A 65 -8.16 2.60 -0.35
CA LEU A 65 -7.66 3.94 -0.64
C LEU A 65 -6.63 3.86 -1.76
N ILE A 66 -6.71 4.76 -2.72
CA ILE A 66 -5.74 4.91 -3.80
C ILE A 66 -5.15 6.31 -3.72
N LEU A 67 -3.84 6.41 -3.86
CA LEU A 67 -3.07 7.64 -3.74
C LEU A 67 -2.18 7.80 -4.98
N ASN A 68 -2.19 8.97 -5.60
CA ASN A 68 -1.15 9.36 -6.55
C ASN A 68 0.01 9.98 -5.77
N THR A 69 1.15 9.30 -5.71
CA THR A 69 2.31 9.75 -4.92
C THR A 69 3.08 10.88 -5.58
N GLY A 70 2.85 11.15 -6.87
CA GLY A 70 3.67 12.04 -7.69
C GLY A 70 5.11 11.58 -7.89
N THR A 71 5.50 10.39 -7.41
CA THR A 71 6.88 9.88 -7.39
C THR A 71 6.95 8.44 -7.93
N THR A 72 7.95 7.65 -7.51
CA THR A 72 8.10 6.24 -7.88
C THR A 72 8.00 5.38 -6.62
N PRO A 73 7.01 4.47 -6.50
CA PRO A 73 5.95 4.17 -7.47
C PRO A 73 4.92 5.30 -7.56
N SER A 74 4.34 5.52 -8.74
CA SER A 74 3.43 6.65 -9.00
C SER A 74 2.09 6.56 -8.28
N TYR A 75 1.69 5.36 -7.89
CA TYR A 75 0.47 5.13 -7.14
C TYR A 75 0.75 4.15 -6.01
N LYS A 76 0.06 4.37 -4.88
CA LYS A 76 -0.04 3.43 -3.77
C LYS A 76 -1.49 3.15 -3.49
N ALA A 77 -1.76 1.96 -2.97
CA ALA A 77 -3.10 1.57 -2.55
C ALA A 77 -3.04 0.84 -1.20
N PHE A 78 -4.00 1.13 -0.33
CA PHE A 78 -4.07 0.54 1.02
C PHE A 78 -5.48 0.04 1.29
N ASP A 79 -5.59 -1.08 2.00
CA ASP A 79 -6.87 -1.49 2.58
C ASP A 79 -7.32 -0.44 3.59
N LEU A 80 -8.63 -0.25 3.68
CA LEU A 80 -9.24 0.63 4.67
C LEU A 80 -9.62 -0.10 5.97
N ALA A 81 -9.33 -1.38 6.13
CA ALA A 81 -9.50 -2.07 7.40
C ALA A 81 -8.38 -1.70 8.37
N CYS A 82 -8.72 -1.42 9.62
CA CYS A 82 -7.73 -1.25 10.67
C CYS A 82 -7.04 -2.59 10.95
N PRO A 83 -5.69 -2.64 10.99
CA PRO A 83 -4.94 -3.84 11.37
C PRO A 83 -5.22 -4.33 12.80
N ASN A 84 -5.85 -3.52 13.64
CA ASN A 84 -6.38 -3.96 14.93
C ASN A 84 -7.78 -4.55 14.73
N PHE A 85 -7.94 -5.85 14.97
CA PHE A 85 -9.15 -6.63 14.63
C PHE A 85 -10.38 -6.32 15.50
N ASP A 86 -10.29 -5.38 16.42
CA ASP A 86 -11.40 -4.97 17.30
C ASP A 86 -12.22 -3.80 16.72
N CYS A 87 -12.00 -3.47 15.44
CA CYS A 87 -12.55 -2.29 14.80
C CYS A 87 -13.29 -2.60 13.50
N ASP A 88 -14.60 -2.35 13.48
CA ASP A 88 -15.43 -2.40 12.27
C ASP A 88 -15.35 -1.11 11.42
N SER A 89 -14.72 -0.05 11.95
CA SER A 89 -14.56 1.22 11.25
C SER A 89 -13.43 1.18 10.22
N ARG A 90 -13.52 2.07 9.24
CA ARG A 90 -12.49 2.25 8.23
C ARG A 90 -11.34 3.11 8.76
N LEU A 91 -10.15 2.89 8.21
CA LEU A 91 -9.09 3.88 8.19
C LEU A 91 -9.58 5.13 7.46
N GLU A 92 -9.29 6.27 8.04
CA GLU A 92 -9.63 7.58 7.50
C GLU A 92 -8.38 8.25 6.97
N PHE A 93 -8.50 8.85 5.78
CA PHE A 93 -7.46 9.66 5.17
C PHE A 93 -7.99 11.08 4.96
N GLU A 94 -7.51 12.02 5.77
CA GLU A 94 -7.90 13.43 5.68
C GLU A 94 -6.90 14.27 4.86
N GLY A 95 -6.05 13.61 4.07
CA GLY A 95 -4.93 14.23 3.39
C GLY A 95 -3.67 14.31 4.28
N GLY A 96 -2.51 14.47 3.63
CA GLY A 96 -1.21 14.47 4.30
C GLY A 96 -0.50 13.13 4.18
N LEU A 97 0.08 12.64 5.27
CA LEU A 97 1.01 11.50 5.27
C LEU A 97 0.55 10.29 6.10
N LYS A 98 -0.67 10.33 6.64
CA LYS A 98 -1.12 9.35 7.64
C LYS A 98 -2.54 8.87 7.38
N LEU A 99 -2.76 7.58 7.60
CA LEU A 99 -4.07 6.94 7.74
C LEU A 99 -4.38 6.80 9.22
N THR A 100 -5.58 7.14 9.65
CA THR A 100 -5.96 7.07 11.06
C THR A 100 -7.05 6.04 11.25
N CYS A 101 -6.88 5.12 12.18
CA CYS A 101 -7.95 4.21 12.58
C CYS A 101 -8.93 4.94 13.50
N ALA A 102 -10.22 4.94 13.14
CA ALA A 102 -11.23 5.67 13.90
C ALA A 102 -11.51 5.07 15.29
N CYS A 103 -11.14 3.81 15.54
CA CYS A 103 -11.45 3.13 16.81
C CYS A 103 -10.48 3.46 17.94
N ASP A 104 -9.17 3.40 17.68
CA ASP A 104 -8.11 3.58 18.67
C ASP A 104 -7.24 4.82 18.39
N GLY A 105 -7.48 5.51 17.27
CA GLY A 105 -6.69 6.65 16.84
C GLY A 105 -5.31 6.27 16.30
N GLU A 106 -5.02 4.98 16.09
CA GLU A 106 -3.71 4.57 15.60
C GLU A 106 -3.45 5.12 14.21
N GLN A 107 -2.21 5.53 13.96
CA GLN A 107 -1.81 6.16 12.72
C GLN A 107 -0.86 5.27 11.93
N TYR A 108 -1.04 5.22 10.61
CA TYR A 108 -0.20 4.46 9.70
C TYR A 108 0.38 5.38 8.63
N SER A 109 1.65 5.19 8.30
CA SER A 109 2.32 5.96 7.24
C SER A 109 1.77 5.56 5.87
N ILE A 110 1.33 6.52 5.04
CA ILE A 110 0.97 6.23 3.64
C ILE A 110 2.19 5.86 2.77
N LEU A 111 3.40 6.11 3.27
CA LEU A 111 4.63 5.81 2.54
C LEU A 111 5.01 4.34 2.67
N SER A 112 4.74 3.72 3.82
CA SER A 112 5.22 2.38 4.15
C SER A 112 4.19 1.43 4.75
N GLY A 113 2.98 1.91 5.08
CA GLY A 113 1.98 1.18 5.87
C GLY A 113 2.36 1.01 7.34
N ALA A 114 3.53 1.51 7.77
CA ALA A 114 4.05 1.26 9.11
C ALA A 114 3.21 1.97 10.19
N PRO A 115 2.92 1.31 11.32
CA PRO A 115 2.32 1.98 12.48
C PRO A 115 3.21 3.12 12.97
N GLN A 116 2.59 4.17 13.50
CA GLN A 116 3.26 5.42 13.91
C GLN A 116 3.25 5.60 15.43
N THR A 117 2.55 4.74 16.17
CA THR A 117 2.59 4.73 17.63
C THR A 117 3.45 3.60 18.16
N GLU A 118 4.20 3.88 19.22
CA GLU A 118 5.03 2.89 19.88
C GLU A 118 4.19 1.72 20.44
N GLY A 119 4.65 0.49 20.24
CA GLY A 119 3.97 -0.72 20.69
C GLY A 119 3.04 -1.36 19.65
N TYR A 120 2.59 -0.60 18.64
CA TYR A 120 1.87 -1.15 17.49
C TYR A 120 2.84 -1.80 16.51
N LYS A 121 2.47 -2.99 16.04
CA LYS A 121 3.35 -3.84 15.21
C LYS A 121 2.73 -4.25 13.88
N TYR A 122 1.44 -4.03 13.72
CA TYR A 122 0.71 -4.44 12.52
C TYR A 122 0.70 -3.31 11.51
N PHE A 123 0.96 -3.65 10.26
CA PHE A 123 1.04 -2.68 9.16
C PHE A 123 -0.32 -2.55 8.50
N ALA A 124 -0.64 -1.36 8.00
CA ALA A 124 -1.73 -1.21 7.05
C ALA A 124 -1.39 -2.01 5.78
N ARG A 125 -2.31 -2.86 5.33
CA ARG A 125 -2.12 -3.68 4.14
C ARG A 125 -2.01 -2.81 2.91
N GLU A 126 -0.85 -2.86 2.26
CA GLU A 126 -0.62 -2.23 0.96
C GLU A 126 -1.03 -3.21 -0.16
N TYR A 127 -1.50 -2.67 -1.28
CA TYR A 127 -1.77 -3.39 -2.52
C TYR A 127 -0.83 -2.98 -3.65
N ARG A 128 -0.59 -3.90 -4.57
CA ARG A 128 0.17 -3.65 -5.79
C ARG A 128 -0.68 -2.85 -6.76
N VAL A 129 -0.15 -1.73 -7.26
CA VAL A 129 -0.80 -0.91 -8.29
C VAL A 129 -0.01 -0.95 -9.59
N SER A 130 -0.69 -1.26 -10.71
CA SER A 130 -0.12 -1.25 -12.05
C SER A 130 -0.95 -0.36 -12.97
N LYS A 131 -0.31 0.60 -13.64
CA LYS A 131 -0.98 1.50 -14.60
C LYS A 131 -0.87 0.96 -16.01
N VAL A 132 -2.01 0.84 -16.71
CA VAL A 132 -2.09 0.49 -18.13
C VAL A 132 -2.94 1.54 -18.83
N GLY A 133 -2.29 2.49 -19.53
CA GLY A 133 -2.97 3.65 -20.10
C GLY A 133 -3.61 4.51 -19.01
N ASN A 134 -4.94 4.59 -19.01
CA ASN A 134 -5.76 5.31 -18.02
C ASN A 134 -6.36 4.39 -16.95
N LEU A 135 -6.08 3.09 -17.01
CA LEU A 135 -6.55 2.13 -16.03
C LEU A 135 -5.48 1.92 -14.95
N LEU A 136 -5.89 1.92 -13.69
CA LEU A 136 -5.08 1.41 -12.59
C LEU A 136 -5.64 0.05 -12.18
N ARG A 137 -4.83 -1.00 -12.34
CA ARG A 137 -5.13 -2.33 -11.84
C ARG A 137 -4.51 -2.50 -10.45
N ILE A 138 -5.30 -2.97 -9.50
CA ILE A 138 -4.94 -3.12 -8.10
C ILE A 138 -5.06 -4.59 -7.73
N THR A 139 -3.98 -5.17 -7.21
CA THR A 139 -3.91 -6.59 -6.83
C THR A 139 -3.21 -6.80 -5.49
N ASN A 140 -3.31 -8.00 -4.92
CA ASN A 140 -2.40 -8.43 -3.85
C ASN A 140 -0.92 -8.41 -4.33
N PHE A 141 0.02 -8.38 -3.37
CA PHE A 141 1.48 -8.40 -3.64
C PHE A 141 2.01 -9.76 -4.07
#